data_AF-A0A1Z5KZB6-F1
#
_entry.id   AF-A0A1Z5KZB6-F1
#
_cell.length_a   1.000
_cell.length_b   1.000
_cell.length_c   1.000
_cell.angle_alpha   90.00
_cell.angle_beta   90.00
_cell.angle_gamma   90.00
#
_symmetry.space_group_name_H-M   'P 1'
#
loop_
_entity.id
_entity.type
_entity.pdbx_description
1 polymer ?
#
loop_
_entity_poly.entity_id
_entity_poly.type
_entity_poly.pdbx_seq_one_letter_code
_entity_poly.pdbx_strand_id
1 'polypeptide(L)'
;MVKRKTGGLFGLAVRLMQLFSENKSDFTGLIGTLGLYFQVRDDYANLVSKEYTENKSFAEDLTEGKFSFPIINAIQTPNLSATTQSSYKSW
;
A
#
# COMPACT_ATOMS: atom_id res chain seq x y z
N MET A 1 6.87 5.30 8.52
CA MET A 1 7.46 3.98 8.17
C MET A 1 7.52 3.75 6.65
N VAL A 2 6.39 3.89 5.94
CA VAL A 2 6.26 3.67 4.47
C VAL A 2 7.13 4.58 3.60
N LYS A 3 7.14 5.90 3.86
CA LYS A 3 7.98 6.85 3.10
C LYS A 3 9.49 6.55 3.16
N ARG A 4 9.96 5.82 4.19
CA ARG A 4 11.38 5.47 4.35
C ARG A 4 11.74 4.09 3.76
N LYS A 5 10.82 3.12 3.72
CA LYS A 5 11.11 1.74 3.27
C LYS A 5 10.96 1.58 1.76
N THR A 6 9.89 2.11 1.16
CA THR A 6 9.54 1.84 -0.25
C THR A 6 9.88 3.04 -1.15
N GLY A 7 9.70 4.27 -0.65
CA GLY A 7 10.10 5.48 -1.36
C GLY A 7 11.62 5.63 -1.51
N GLY A 8 12.40 5.01 -0.62
CA GLY A 8 13.87 5.08 -0.63
C GLY A 8 14.50 4.41 -1.85
N LEU A 9 14.00 3.23 -2.25
CA LEU A 9 14.54 2.48 -3.39
C LEU A 9 14.20 3.15 -4.72
N PHE A 10 12.96 3.59 -4.90
CA PHE A 10 12.56 4.41 -6.06
C PHE A 10 13.34 5.73 -6.11
N GLY A 11 13.55 6.36 -4.95
CA GLY A 11 14.41 7.54 -4.78
C GLY A 11 15.84 7.31 -5.25
N LEU A 12 16.45 6.19 -4.86
CA LEU A 12 17.80 5.81 -5.27
C LEU A 12 17.87 5.58 -6.79
N ALA A 13 16.93 4.83 -7.35
CA ALA A 13 16.88 4.55 -8.80
C ALA A 13 16.78 5.85 -9.62
N VAL A 14 15.87 6.75 -9.26
CA VAL A 14 15.73 8.03 -9.95
C VAL A 14 16.98 8.90 -9.81
N ARG A 15 17.59 8.94 -8.63
CA ARG A 15 18.85 9.68 -8.43
C ARG A 15 19.99 9.12 -9.30
N LEU A 16 20.12 7.79 -9.39
CA LEU A 16 21.11 7.15 -10.26
C LEU A 16 20.86 7.47 -11.73
N MET A 17 19.62 7.40 -12.20
CA MET A 17 19.26 7.80 -13.57
C MET A 17 19.58 9.27 -13.84
N GLN A 18 19.33 10.15 -12.86
CA GLN A 18 19.64 11.57 -12.96
C GLN A 18 21.14 11.86 -12.96
N LEU A 19 22.03 10.97 -12.52
CA LEU A 19 23.48 11.17 -12.66
C LEU A 19 23.91 11.20 -14.14
N PHE A 20 23.21 10.46 -14.99
CA PHE A 20 23.56 10.29 -16.41
C PHE A 20 22.53 10.92 -17.37
N SER A 21 21.63 11.75 -16.86
CA SER A 21 20.59 12.44 -17.64
C SER A 21 20.73 13.95 -17.52
N GLU A 22 20.41 14.68 -18.59
CA GLU A 22 20.29 16.15 -18.55
C GLU A 22 19.05 16.61 -17.75
N ASN A 23 18.06 15.74 -17.60
CA ASN A 23 16.83 16.07 -16.88
C ASN A 23 17.03 16.01 -15.36
N LYS A 24 16.98 17.18 -14.70
CA LYS A 24 17.07 17.33 -13.24
C LYS A 24 15.75 17.71 -12.57
N SER A 25 14.62 17.42 -13.22
CA SER A 25 13.29 17.71 -12.67
C SER A 25 13.11 17.05 -11.30
N ASP A 26 12.30 17.68 -10.44
CA ASP A 26 11.97 17.10 -9.15
C ASP A 26 10.92 16.00 -9.28
N PHE A 27 11.34 14.75 -9.08
CA PHE A 27 10.46 13.58 -9.09
C PHE A 27 10.01 13.15 -7.70
N THR A 28 10.32 13.92 -6.64
CA THR A 28 10.02 13.54 -5.25
C THR A 28 8.53 13.27 -5.04
N GLY A 29 7.65 14.08 -5.64
CA GLY A 29 6.21 13.88 -5.58
C GLY A 29 5.77 12.56 -6.23
N LEU A 30 6.27 12.27 -7.43
CA LEU A 30 5.96 11.03 -8.16
C LEU A 30 6.44 9.79 -7.39
N ILE A 31 7.68 9.82 -6.91
CA ILE A 31 8.29 8.73 -6.13
C ILE A 31 7.51 8.48 -4.84
N GLY A 32 7.09 9.56 -4.17
CA GLY A 32 6.26 9.47 -2.97
C GLY A 32 4.92 8.79 -3.23
N THR A 33 4.24 9.16 -4.31
CA THR A 33 2.95 8.56 -4.72
C THR A 33 3.10 7.10 -5.11
N LEU A 34 4.12 6.76 -5.91
CA LEU A 34 4.41 5.37 -6.28
C LEU A 34 4.74 4.52 -5.05
N GLY A 35 5.58 5.01 -4.15
CA GLY A 35 5.91 4.30 -2.92
C GLY A 35 4.69 4.03 -2.03
N LEU A 36 3.77 4.99 -1.94
CA LEU A 36 2.51 4.80 -1.21
C LEU A 36 1.61 3.77 -1.90
N TYR A 37 1.43 3.87 -3.22
CA TYR A 37 0.64 2.92 -4.00
C TYR A 37 1.13 1.48 -3.86
N PHE A 38 2.44 1.27 -4.03
CA PHE A 38 3.04 -0.06 -3.91
C PHE A 38 2.87 -0.64 -2.50
N GLN A 39 2.96 0.18 -1.46
CA GLN A 39 2.73 -0.27 -0.09
C GLN A 39 1.27 -0.70 0.15
N VAL A 40 0.31 0.13 -0.26
CA VAL A 40 -1.13 -0.19 -0.09
C VAL A 40 -1.50 -1.43 -0.89
N ARG A 41 -0.95 -1.58 -2.10
CA ARG A 41 -1.15 -2.78 -2.92
C ARG A 41 -0.57 -4.04 -2.27
N ASP A 42 0.65 -3.99 -1.74
CA ASP A 42 1.27 -5.15 -1.08
C ASP A 42 0.50 -5.55 0.18
N ASP A 43 0.12 -4.57 1.02
CA ASP A 43 -0.70 -4.79 2.22
C ASP A 43 -2.08 -5.39 1.87
N TYR A 44 -2.72 -4.98 0.76
CA TYR A 44 -3.99 -5.54 0.30
C TYR A 44 -3.85 -6.94 -0.30
N ALA A 45 -2.82 -7.16 -1.14
CA ALA A 45 -2.56 -8.46 -1.76
C ALA A 45 -2.28 -9.54 -0.71
N ASN A 46 -1.61 -9.18 0.39
CA ASN A 46 -1.37 -10.07 1.54
C ASN A 46 -2.67 -10.59 2.19
N LEU A 47 -3.78 -9.85 2.09
CA LEU A 47 -5.05 -10.22 2.70
C LEU A 47 -6.04 -10.91 1.74
N VAL A 48 -5.99 -10.57 0.44
CA VAL A 48 -7.07 -10.93 -0.51
C VAL A 48 -6.65 -11.95 -1.56
N SER A 49 -5.38 -12.03 -1.93
CA SER A 49 -4.96 -12.85 -3.07
C SER A 49 -4.49 -14.25 -2.63
N LYS A 50 -5.23 -15.29 -3.05
CA LYS A 50 -4.81 -16.69 -2.92
C LYS A 50 -3.49 -17.01 -3.66
N GLU A 51 -3.28 -16.37 -4.81
CA GLU A 51 -2.08 -16.58 -5.65
C GLU A 51 -0.82 -15.89 -5.05
N TYR A 52 -1.03 -14.80 -4.28
CA TYR A 52 0.02 -14.14 -3.51
C TYR A 52 0.30 -14.89 -2.20
N THR A 53 -0.74 -15.54 -1.62
CA THR A 53 -0.66 -16.43 -0.45
C THR A 53 0.23 -17.66 -0.69
N GLU A 54 0.33 -18.14 -1.93
CA GLU A 54 1.21 -19.24 -2.29
C GLU A 54 2.70 -18.85 -2.31
N ASN A 55 3.01 -17.55 -2.50
CA ASN A 55 4.39 -17.03 -2.53
C ASN A 55 4.83 -16.38 -1.20
N LYS A 56 3.87 -15.96 -0.36
CA LYS A 56 4.05 -15.38 0.98
C LYS A 56 2.90 -15.91 1.84
N SER A 57 3.17 -16.50 3.00
CA SER A 57 2.15 -17.07 3.90
C SER A 57 0.91 -16.20 4.06
N PHE A 58 -0.27 -16.82 4.21
CA PHE A 58 -1.55 -16.13 4.36
C PHE A 58 -1.52 -15.15 5.52
N ALA A 59 -1.84 -13.88 5.25
CA ALA A 59 -1.98 -12.84 6.26
C ALA A 59 -0.78 -12.73 7.23
N GLU A 60 0.43 -12.90 6.71
CA GLU A 60 1.66 -12.88 7.49
C GLU A 60 1.81 -11.57 8.30
N ASP A 61 1.34 -10.45 7.75
CA ASP A 61 1.32 -9.14 8.42
C ASP A 61 0.47 -9.16 9.70
N LEU A 62 -0.59 -9.98 9.78
CA LEU A 62 -1.39 -10.13 11.01
C LEU A 62 -0.65 -10.97 12.05
N THR A 63 0.01 -12.06 11.64
CA THR A 63 0.81 -12.90 12.55
C THR A 63 2.05 -12.17 13.06
N GLU A 64 2.63 -11.27 12.28
CA GLU A 64 3.74 -10.40 12.72
C GLU A 64 3.29 -9.22 13.60
N GLY A 65 1.97 -8.98 13.73
CA GLY A 65 1.42 -7.87 14.51
C GLY A 65 1.59 -6.50 13.85
N LYS A 66 1.70 -6.45 12.52
CA LYS A 66 1.89 -5.22 11.75
C LYS A 66 0.55 -4.53 11.52
N PHE A 67 0.47 -3.25 11.89
CA PHE A 67 -0.66 -2.40 11.55
C PHE A 67 -0.57 -1.95 10.08
N SER A 68 -0.93 -2.84 9.16
CA SER A 68 -1.02 -2.54 7.73
C SER A 68 -2.20 -1.61 7.41
N PHE A 69 -2.17 -0.98 6.24
CA PHE A 69 -3.18 0.02 5.86
C PHE A 69 -4.64 -0.48 5.99
N PRO A 70 -5.00 -1.70 5.55
CA PRO A 70 -6.35 -2.23 5.70
C PRO A 70 -6.79 -2.36 7.17
N ILE A 71 -5.88 -2.71 8.08
CA ILE A 71 -6.15 -2.86 9.52
C ILE A 71 -6.42 -1.49 10.15
N ILE A 72 -5.58 -0.50 9.86
CA ILE A 72 -5.76 0.88 10.33
C ILE A 72 -7.10 1.44 9.84
N ASN A 73 -7.41 1.22 8.55
CA ASN A 73 -8.68 1.66 7.96
C ASN A 73 -9.89 0.99 8.63
N ALA A 74 -9.81 -0.31 8.94
CA ALA A 74 -10.87 -1.03 9.64
C ALA A 74 -11.08 -0.52 11.08
N ILE A 75 -10.01 -0.22 11.81
CA ILE A 75 -10.08 0.36 13.16
C ILE A 75 -10.69 1.76 13.14
N GLN A 76 -10.32 2.58 12.15
CA GLN A 76 -10.78 3.97 12.05
C GLN A 76 -12.18 4.12 11.43
N THR A 77 -12.67 3.09 10.73
CA THR A 77 -13.97 3.11 10.05
C THR A 77 -14.88 1.94 10.48
N PRO A 78 -15.22 1.83 11.77
CA PRO A 78 -15.95 0.67 12.31
C PRO A 78 -17.38 0.51 11.77
N ASN A 79 -17.96 1.56 11.16
CA ASN A 79 -19.39 1.62 10.83
C ASN A 79 -19.76 1.42 9.36
N LEU A 80 -18.83 1.04 8.47
CA LEU A 80 -19.15 0.82 7.04
C LEU A 80 -20.07 -0.41 6.78
N SER A 81 -20.18 -1.35 7.73
CA SER A 81 -21.10 -2.48 7.62
C SER A 81 -22.53 -2.16 8.05
N ALA A 82 -22.75 -1.17 8.92
CA ALA A 82 -24.07 -0.85 9.47
C ALA A 82 -24.93 -0.03 8.50
N THR A 83 -24.33 0.85 7.69
CA THR A 83 -25.09 1.75 6.81
C THR A 83 -25.40 1.10 5.45
N THR A 84 -24.60 0.15 4.99
CA THR A 84 -24.74 -0.41 3.64
C THR A 84 -25.77 -1.55 3.56
N GLN A 85 -26.12 -2.20 4.67
CA GLN A 85 -27.17 -3.23 4.66
C GLN A 85 -28.61 -2.66 4.55
N SER A 86 -28.82 -1.38 4.85
CA SER A 86 -30.15 -0.76 4.73
C SER A 86 -30.53 -0.49 3.27
N SER A 87 -29.56 -0.13 2.42
CA SER A 87 -29.84 0.32 1.05
C SER A 87 -30.01 -0.82 0.02
N TYR A 88 -29.66 -2.07 0.35
CA TYR A 88 -29.81 -3.22 -0.56
C TYR A 88 -31.10 -4.03 -0.36
N LYS A 89 -31.99 -3.62 0.55
CA LYS A 89 -33.29 -4.30 0.80
C LYS A 89 -34.51 -3.59 0.20
N SER A 90 -34.34 -2.58 -0.67
CA SER A 90 -35.47 -1.81 -1.22
C SER A 90 -35.65 -1.83 -2.75
N TRP A 91 -35.23 -2.91 -3.44
CA TRP A 91 -35.70 -3.24 -4.79
C TRP A 91 -35.83 -4.75 -4.94
#